data_AF-A0A840L0T0-F1
#
_entry.id   AF-A0A840L0T0-F1
#
_cell.length_a   1.000
_cell.length_b   1.000
_cell.length_c   1.000
_cell.angle_alpha   90.00
_cell.angle_beta   90.00
_cell.angle_gamma   90.00
#
_symmetry.space_group_name_H-M   'P 1'
#
loop_
_entity.id
_entity.type
_entity.pdbx_description
1 polymer ?
#
loop_
_entity_poly.entity_id
_entity_poly.type
_entity_poly.pdbx_seq_one_letter_code
_entity_poly.pdbx_strand_id
1 'polypeptide(L)'
;MRLKHPPRAGAALTQQGLSLIEMMVGITVGMIVVAGASLMMTQQLSEHRRLLLETQVQQDLRAAADLILRELRRAGAMRQSAQFVWAAGSPAPLQENDYAKRTSVSPNQNQVSYSYSVDSAAAEDNKSSDQERFGFRVANKVLQFEFTNNNWQPLTDPEVLLVTQFSVVLKPQVLPLPELCERPCAGLANCPPQLTINYFEITLSAQAKHDPQVVRSLKVNDRMRNELVTGVCAP
;
A
#
# COMPACT_ATOMS: atom_id res chain seq x y z
N MET A 1 -88.47 39.63 -9.10
CA MET A 1 -87.28 39.68 -9.98
C MET A 1 -86.68 38.30 -10.08
N ARG A 2 -86.82 37.61 -11.23
CA ARG A 2 -86.21 36.29 -11.49
C ARG A 2 -84.89 36.48 -12.23
N LEU A 3 -83.77 36.13 -11.60
CA LEU A 3 -82.44 36.12 -12.23
C LEU A 3 -82.31 34.88 -13.12
N LYS A 4 -82.28 35.07 -14.44
CA LYS A 4 -81.90 34.03 -15.41
C LYS A 4 -80.39 33.80 -15.34
N HIS A 5 -79.98 32.60 -14.96
CA HIS A 5 -78.60 32.14 -15.15
C HIS A 5 -78.44 31.63 -16.60
N PRO A 6 -77.35 31.99 -17.32
CA PRO A 6 -77.06 31.41 -18.62
C PRO A 6 -76.52 29.98 -18.46
N PRO A 7 -76.83 29.05 -19.38
CA PRO A 7 -76.20 27.73 -19.39
C PRO A 7 -74.72 27.86 -19.79
N ARG A 8 -73.84 27.24 -19.02
CA ARG A 8 -72.44 27.03 -19.43
C ARG A 8 -72.42 26.03 -20.58
N ALA A 9 -72.09 26.50 -21.78
CA ALA A 9 -71.78 25.63 -22.90
C ALA A 9 -70.44 24.92 -22.60
N GLY A 10 -70.51 23.65 -22.21
CA GLY A 10 -69.35 22.78 -22.21
C GLY A 10 -68.94 22.56 -23.66
N ALA A 11 -67.77 23.06 -24.05
CA ALA A 11 -67.16 22.68 -25.32
C ALA A 11 -66.93 21.17 -25.29
N ALA A 12 -67.70 20.43 -26.08
CA ALA A 12 -67.42 19.02 -26.32
C ALA A 12 -66.09 18.95 -27.06
N LEU A 13 -65.03 18.54 -26.35
CA LEU A 13 -63.77 18.19 -26.98
C LEU A 13 -64.07 17.06 -27.96
N THR A 14 -63.99 17.37 -29.25
CA THR A 14 -64.09 16.36 -30.32
C THR A 14 -62.94 15.38 -30.15
N GLN A 15 -63.28 14.14 -29.83
CA GLN A 15 -62.32 13.07 -29.66
C GLN A 15 -61.77 12.70 -31.05
N GLN A 16 -60.60 13.24 -31.39
CA GLN A 16 -59.88 12.86 -32.60
C GLN A 16 -59.15 11.53 -32.32
N GLY A 17 -59.52 10.48 -33.05
CA GLY A 17 -58.81 9.20 -33.01
C GLY A 17 -57.47 9.28 -33.75
N LEU A 18 -56.50 8.49 -33.32
CA LEU A 18 -55.19 8.37 -34.00
C LEU A 18 -55.33 7.47 -35.23
N SER A 19 -54.68 7.86 -36.34
CA SER A 19 -54.61 7.00 -37.52
C SER A 19 -53.68 5.81 -37.28
N LEU A 20 -53.93 4.70 -37.96
CA LEU A 20 -53.08 3.50 -37.90
C LEU A 20 -51.63 3.82 -38.31
N ILE A 21 -51.46 4.74 -39.26
CA ILE A 21 -50.15 5.20 -39.73
C ILE A 21 -49.43 5.99 -38.64
N GLU A 22 -50.09 6.92 -37.95
CA GLU A 22 -49.49 7.65 -36.82
C GLU A 22 -49.08 6.71 -35.69
N MET A 23 -49.85 5.65 -35.46
CA MET A 23 -49.55 4.63 -34.45
C MET A 23 -48.33 3.78 -34.85
N MET A 24 -48.22 3.38 -36.11
CA MET A 24 -47.03 2.71 -36.65
C MET A 24 -45.78 3.60 -36.58
N VAL A 25 -45.89 4.87 -36.96
CA VAL A 25 -44.77 5.83 -36.90
C VAL A 25 -44.37 6.10 -35.44
N GLY A 26 -45.33 6.28 -34.53
CA GLY A 26 -45.05 6.51 -33.11
C GLY A 26 -44.29 5.35 -32.46
N ILE A 27 -44.71 4.10 -32.72
CA ILE A 27 -44.03 2.91 -32.19
C ILE A 27 -42.63 2.76 -32.79
N THR A 28 -42.48 2.97 -34.10
CA THR A 28 -41.17 2.82 -34.76
C THR A 28 -40.15 3.83 -34.24
N VAL A 29 -40.53 5.11 -34.14
CA VAL A 29 -39.66 6.16 -33.58
C VAL A 29 -39.39 5.90 -32.08
N GLY A 30 -40.41 5.52 -31.32
CA GLY A 30 -40.26 5.19 -29.90
C GLY A 30 -39.26 4.04 -29.66
N MET A 31 -39.33 2.98 -30.46
CA MET A 31 -38.38 1.86 -30.38
C MET A 31 -36.94 2.28 -30.68
N ILE A 32 -36.72 3.14 -31.67
CA ILE A 32 -35.38 3.65 -32.00
C ILE A 32 -34.80 4.43 -30.82
N VAL A 33 -35.59 5.31 -30.21
CA VAL A 33 -35.16 6.10 -29.05
C VAL A 33 -34.84 5.21 -27.85
N VAL A 34 -35.72 4.24 -27.54
CA VAL A 34 -35.50 3.29 -26.42
C VAL A 34 -34.28 2.41 -26.64
N ALA A 35 -34.05 1.96 -27.87
CA ALA A 35 -32.85 1.19 -28.22
C ALA A 35 -31.57 2.02 -28.02
N GLY A 36 -31.56 3.27 -28.48
CA GLY A 36 -30.45 4.20 -28.26
C GLY A 36 -30.19 4.47 -26.78
N ALA A 37 -31.24 4.73 -25.99
CA ALA A 37 -31.14 4.96 -24.55
C ALA A 37 -30.61 3.72 -23.80
N SER A 38 -31.04 2.52 -24.21
CA SER A 38 -30.60 1.26 -23.62
C SER A 38 -29.12 0.99 -23.89
N LEU A 39 -28.63 1.28 -25.11
CA LEU A 39 -27.21 1.19 -25.45
C LEU A 39 -26.35 2.18 -24.64
N MET A 40 -26.84 3.40 -24.45
CA MET A 40 -26.16 4.39 -23.60
C MET A 40 -26.09 3.92 -22.14
N MET A 41 -27.18 3.37 -21.60
CA MET A 41 -27.23 2.88 -20.22
C MET A 41 -26.29 1.70 -20.00
N THR A 42 -26.20 0.75 -20.94
CA THR A 42 -25.27 -0.38 -20.81
C THR A 42 -23.82 0.07 -20.81
N GLN A 43 -23.46 1.07 -21.63
CA GLN A 43 -22.14 1.70 -21.60
C GLN A 43 -21.87 2.41 -20.27
N GLN A 44 -22.83 3.16 -19.73
CA GLN A 44 -22.67 3.80 -18.43
C GLN A 44 -22.46 2.78 -17.29
N LEU A 45 -23.19 1.67 -17.32
CA LEU A 45 -23.03 0.59 -16.34
C LEU A 45 -21.66 -0.09 -16.42
N SER A 46 -21.13 -0.31 -17.63
CA SER A 46 -19.79 -0.88 -17.79
C SER A 46 -18.70 0.05 -17.27
N GLU A 47 -18.80 1.34 -17.58
CA GLU A 47 -17.85 2.35 -17.08
C GLU A 47 -17.93 2.48 -15.56
N HIS A 48 -19.14 2.53 -14.99
CA HIS A 48 -19.31 2.58 -13.54
C HIS A 48 -18.70 1.35 -12.85
N ARG A 49 -18.95 0.14 -13.40
CA ARG A 49 -18.33 -1.09 -12.88
C ARG A 49 -16.80 -1.03 -12.93
N ARG A 50 -16.24 -0.54 -14.04
CA ARG A 50 -14.80 -0.38 -14.20
C ARG A 50 -14.22 0.60 -13.17
N LEU A 51 -14.86 1.75 -12.98
CA LEU A 51 -14.46 2.75 -11.97
C LEU A 51 -14.49 2.19 -10.55
N LEU A 52 -15.48 1.36 -10.22
CA LEU A 52 -15.54 0.66 -8.93
C LEU A 52 -14.37 -0.30 -8.76
N LEU A 53 -14.05 -1.13 -9.76
CA LEU A 53 -12.91 -2.04 -9.72
C LEU A 53 -11.58 -1.28 -9.59
N GLU A 54 -11.41 -0.19 -10.33
CA GLU A 54 -10.23 0.66 -10.24
C GLU A 54 -10.04 1.26 -8.85
N THR A 55 -11.13 1.72 -8.24
CA THR A 55 -11.13 2.28 -6.88
C THR A 55 -10.82 1.21 -5.85
N GLN A 56 -11.43 0.03 -5.98
CA GLN A 56 -11.19 -1.10 -5.08
C GLN A 56 -9.72 -1.53 -5.10
N VAL A 57 -9.15 -1.80 -6.29
CA VAL A 57 -7.74 -2.19 -6.42
C VAL A 57 -6.82 -1.10 -5.86
N GLN A 58 -7.13 0.18 -6.10
CA GLN A 58 -6.33 1.28 -5.56
C GLN A 58 -6.38 1.35 -4.02
N GLN A 59 -7.54 1.12 -3.42
CA GLN A 59 -7.69 1.11 -1.96
C GLN A 59 -6.94 -0.07 -1.33
N ASP A 60 -7.07 -1.27 -1.90
CA ASP A 60 -6.40 -2.47 -1.40
C ASP A 60 -4.87 -2.35 -1.52
N LEU A 61 -4.37 -1.82 -2.65
CA LEU A 61 -2.95 -1.55 -2.83
C LEU A 61 -2.43 -0.52 -1.83
N ARG A 62 -3.20 0.53 -1.56
CA ARG A 62 -2.82 1.56 -0.59
C ARG A 62 -2.78 0.98 0.82
N ALA A 63 -3.80 0.21 1.21
CA ALA A 63 -3.84 -0.46 2.50
C ALA A 63 -2.67 -1.44 2.68
N ALA A 64 -2.37 -2.25 1.66
CA ALA A 64 -1.22 -3.16 1.67
C ALA A 64 0.11 -2.40 1.81
N ALA A 65 0.31 -1.31 1.06
CA ALA A 65 1.52 -0.51 1.15
C ALA A 65 1.66 0.19 2.51
N ASP A 66 0.59 0.75 3.06
CA ASP A 66 0.59 1.37 4.39
C ASP A 66 0.96 0.36 5.48
N LEU A 67 0.46 -0.89 5.38
CA LEU A 67 0.85 -1.98 6.27
C LEU A 67 2.33 -2.36 6.10
N ILE A 68 2.82 -2.51 4.87
CA ILE A 68 4.24 -2.80 4.61
C ILE A 68 5.13 -1.71 5.22
N LEU A 69 4.83 -0.43 4.96
CA LEU A 69 5.60 0.69 5.50
C LEU A 69 5.58 0.72 7.02
N ARG A 70 4.40 0.54 7.63
CA ARG A 70 4.26 0.53 9.08
C ARG A 70 5.12 -0.54 9.73
N GLU A 71 5.14 -1.75 9.18
CA GLU A 71 5.94 -2.83 9.75
C GLU A 71 7.43 -2.67 9.44
N LEU A 72 7.83 -2.24 8.24
CA LEU A 72 9.24 -1.99 7.91
C LEU A 72 9.84 -0.84 8.73
N ARG A 73 9.05 0.14 9.16
CA ARG A 73 9.49 1.16 10.13
C ARG A 73 9.92 0.56 11.47
N ARG A 74 9.36 -0.59 11.85
CA ARG A 74 9.68 -1.29 13.10
C ARG A 74 10.89 -2.19 12.97
N ALA A 75 11.40 -2.43 11.76
CA ALA A 75 12.59 -3.22 11.54
C ALA A 75 13.75 -2.70 12.41
N GLY A 76 14.45 -3.62 13.08
CA GLY A 76 15.54 -3.32 13.99
C GLY A 76 15.11 -2.77 15.35
N ALA A 77 13.82 -2.73 15.69
CA ALA A 77 13.38 -2.22 16.99
C ALA A 77 13.70 -3.22 18.10
N MET A 78 14.11 -2.69 19.26
CA MET A 78 14.50 -3.46 20.44
C MET A 78 13.93 -2.80 21.70
N ARG A 79 13.81 -3.54 22.81
CA ARG A 79 13.25 -2.99 24.06
C ARG A 79 14.28 -2.25 24.92
N GLN A 80 15.56 -2.61 24.87
CA GLN A 80 16.64 -2.01 25.66
C GLN A 80 17.52 -1.04 24.84
N SER A 81 16.91 -0.20 24.00
CA SER A 81 17.65 0.70 23.08
C SER A 81 18.64 1.65 23.76
N ALA A 82 18.41 2.01 25.03
CA ALA A 82 19.32 2.84 25.80
C ALA A 82 20.74 2.23 25.96
N GLN A 83 20.87 0.90 25.91
CA GLN A 83 22.17 0.22 26.01
C GLN A 83 23.01 0.32 24.72
N PHE A 84 22.38 0.75 23.62
CA PHE A 84 22.99 0.86 22.29
C PHE A 84 23.36 2.30 21.95
N VAL A 85 23.12 3.23 22.88
CA VAL A 85 23.55 4.61 22.81
C VAL A 85 24.75 4.79 23.73
N TRP A 86 25.77 5.50 23.25
CA TRP A 86 26.91 5.83 24.10
C TRP A 86 26.50 6.75 25.25
N ALA A 87 26.92 6.39 26.46
CA ALA A 87 26.87 7.24 27.64
C ALA A 87 28.20 7.11 28.40
N ALA A 88 28.51 8.11 29.23
CA ALA A 88 29.69 8.04 30.08
C ALA A 88 29.62 6.82 31.02
N GLY A 89 30.61 5.92 30.92
CA GLY A 89 30.63 4.65 31.67
C GLY A 89 30.03 3.46 30.93
N SER A 90 29.50 3.63 29.71
CA SER A 90 29.09 2.51 28.86
C SER A 90 30.30 1.66 28.47
N PRO A 91 30.19 0.32 28.48
CA PRO A 91 31.26 -0.55 28.01
C PRO A 91 31.52 -0.31 26.52
N ALA A 92 32.80 -0.15 26.15
CA ALA A 92 33.24 -0.05 24.76
C ALA A 92 33.79 -1.42 24.28
N PRO A 93 33.52 -1.85 23.04
CA PRO A 93 32.67 -1.20 22.04
C PRO A 93 31.17 -1.31 22.38
N LEU A 94 30.37 -0.38 21.85
CA LEU A 94 28.91 -0.51 21.93
C LEU A 94 28.46 -1.82 21.29
N GLN A 95 27.42 -2.43 21.86
CA GLN A 95 26.81 -3.60 21.25
C GLN A 95 26.14 -3.22 19.92
N GLU A 96 26.22 -4.12 18.95
CA GLU A 96 25.55 -3.96 17.66
C GLU A 96 24.14 -4.52 17.73
N ASN A 97 23.19 -3.84 17.08
CA ASN A 97 21.80 -4.28 16.99
C ASN A 97 21.67 -5.51 16.06
N ASP A 98 21.44 -6.71 16.60
CA ASP A 98 21.30 -7.93 15.77
C ASP A 98 20.04 -7.87 14.89
N TYR A 99 18.94 -7.29 15.39
CA TYR A 99 17.69 -7.16 14.65
C TYR A 99 17.84 -6.32 13.38
N ALA A 100 18.60 -5.22 13.46
CA ALA A 100 18.86 -4.38 12.29
C ALA A 100 19.64 -5.13 11.21
N LYS A 101 20.60 -6.00 11.60
CA LYS A 101 21.42 -6.80 10.67
C LYS A 101 20.64 -7.88 9.93
N ARG A 102 19.54 -8.38 10.51
CA ARG A 102 18.69 -9.40 9.87
C ARG A 102 17.79 -8.82 8.77
N THR A 103 17.72 -7.50 8.65
CA THR A 103 16.99 -6.85 7.57
C THR A 103 17.69 -7.12 6.26
N SER A 104 17.02 -7.85 5.37
CA SER A 104 17.57 -8.25 4.07
C SER A 104 16.48 -8.28 3.00
N VAL A 105 16.91 -8.03 1.77
CA VAL A 105 16.07 -8.10 0.58
C VAL A 105 16.63 -9.22 -0.29
N SER A 106 15.75 -10.07 -0.80
CA SER A 106 16.14 -11.14 -1.74
C SER A 106 16.81 -10.56 -2.99
N PRO A 107 17.73 -11.28 -3.66
CA PRO A 107 18.39 -10.80 -4.87
C PRO A 107 17.41 -10.39 -6.00
N ASN A 108 16.26 -11.06 -6.07
CA ASN A 108 15.20 -10.78 -7.04
C ASN A 108 14.27 -9.63 -6.60
N GLN A 109 14.54 -9.01 -5.45
CA GLN A 109 13.79 -7.89 -4.87
C GLN A 109 12.30 -8.18 -4.57
N ASN A 110 11.85 -9.43 -4.73
CA ASN A 110 10.45 -9.83 -4.55
C ASN A 110 10.13 -10.35 -3.13
N GLN A 111 11.10 -10.26 -2.23
CA GLN A 111 10.95 -10.62 -0.83
C GLN A 111 11.84 -9.72 0.02
N VAL A 112 11.29 -9.26 1.14
CA VAL A 112 12.01 -8.58 2.21
C VAL A 112 11.77 -9.34 3.51
N SER A 113 12.83 -9.55 4.28
CA SER A 113 12.80 -10.14 5.61
C SER A 113 13.43 -9.16 6.58
N TYR A 114 12.86 -9.01 7.76
CA TYR A 114 13.32 -8.11 8.81
C TYR A 114 12.97 -8.70 10.18
N SER A 115 13.57 -8.16 11.23
CA SER A 115 13.22 -8.56 12.59
C SER A 115 13.12 -7.39 13.54
N TYR A 116 12.40 -7.61 14.63
CA TYR A 116 12.31 -6.69 15.77
C TYR A 116 11.93 -7.46 17.03
N SER A 117 12.38 -6.96 18.17
CA SER A 117 12.11 -7.57 19.47
C SER A 117 10.63 -7.53 19.82
N VAL A 118 10.08 -8.71 20.11
CA VAL A 118 8.73 -8.86 20.69
C VAL A 118 8.77 -9.11 22.19
N ASP A 119 9.96 -9.35 22.73
CA ASP A 119 10.18 -9.69 24.12
C ASP A 119 9.84 -8.56 25.08
N SER A 120 9.78 -8.92 26.37
CA SER A 120 9.70 -7.94 27.45
C SER A 120 11.07 -7.28 27.65
N ALA A 121 11.07 -6.06 28.18
CA ALA A 121 12.33 -5.36 28.46
C ALA A 121 13.25 -6.12 29.43
N ALA A 122 12.73 -7.04 30.27
CA ALA A 122 13.56 -7.85 31.16
C ALA A 122 14.15 -9.11 30.49
N ALA A 123 13.56 -9.56 29.38
CA ALA A 123 13.96 -10.76 28.65
C ALA A 123 14.78 -10.44 27.38
N GLU A 124 14.82 -9.18 26.96
CA GLU A 124 15.60 -8.70 25.84
C GLU A 124 17.06 -9.15 25.92
N ASP A 125 17.52 -9.88 24.90
CA ASP A 125 18.85 -10.46 24.80
C ASP A 125 19.64 -10.00 23.56
N ASN A 126 19.04 -9.09 22.76
CA ASN A 126 19.59 -8.60 21.49
C ASN A 126 19.96 -9.75 20.52
N LYS A 127 19.16 -10.80 20.47
CA LYS A 127 19.31 -11.88 19.49
C LYS A 127 18.01 -12.10 18.77
N SER A 128 18.04 -11.92 17.45
CA SER A 128 16.86 -12.22 16.63
C SER A 128 16.63 -13.72 16.56
N SER A 129 15.57 -14.17 17.23
CA SER A 129 15.01 -15.51 17.13
C SER A 129 14.06 -15.65 15.93
N ASP A 130 13.63 -16.87 15.61
CA ASP A 130 12.63 -17.09 14.55
C ASP A 130 11.23 -16.54 14.90
N GLN A 131 10.98 -16.27 16.18
CA GLN A 131 9.76 -15.63 16.68
C GLN A 131 9.70 -14.12 16.41
N GLU A 132 10.85 -13.53 16.12
CA GLU A 132 11.02 -12.10 15.87
C GLU A 132 11.27 -11.81 14.40
N ARG A 133 11.20 -12.83 13.54
CA ARG A 133 11.39 -12.72 12.09
C ARG A 133 10.07 -12.52 11.39
N PHE A 134 10.05 -11.52 10.53
CA PHE A 134 8.90 -11.11 9.74
C PHE A 134 9.35 -10.85 8.30
N GLY A 135 8.38 -10.74 7.40
CA GLY A 135 8.70 -10.52 6.01
C GLY A 135 7.50 -10.30 5.12
N PHE A 136 7.78 -9.84 3.91
CA PHE A 136 6.81 -9.73 2.83
C PHE A 136 7.37 -10.40 1.58
N ARG A 137 6.51 -11.11 0.85
CA ARG A 137 6.85 -11.69 -0.45
C ARG A 137 5.63 -11.76 -1.34
N VAL A 138 5.84 -11.96 -2.64
CA VAL A 138 4.76 -12.40 -3.53
C VAL A 138 4.96 -13.86 -3.91
N ALA A 139 3.93 -14.67 -3.67
CA ALA A 139 3.83 -16.05 -4.13
C ALA A 139 2.48 -16.25 -4.81
N ASN A 140 2.45 -16.90 -5.97
CA ASN A 140 1.22 -17.17 -6.73
C ASN A 140 0.35 -15.92 -7.00
N LYS A 141 1.00 -14.77 -7.27
CA LYS A 141 0.35 -13.45 -7.47
C LYS A 141 -0.41 -12.92 -6.25
N VAL A 142 -0.11 -13.44 -5.06
CA VAL A 142 -0.66 -12.98 -3.79
C VAL A 142 0.48 -12.37 -2.97
N LEU A 143 0.27 -11.15 -2.48
CA LEU A 143 1.16 -10.58 -1.48
C LEU A 143 0.94 -11.32 -0.17
N GLN A 144 2.02 -11.83 0.39
CA GLN A 144 2.04 -12.57 1.63
C GLN A 144 2.86 -11.85 2.69
N PHE A 145 2.44 -11.99 3.94
CA PHE A 145 3.13 -11.52 5.12
C PHE A 145 3.55 -12.72 5.98
N GLU A 146 4.79 -12.69 6.45
CA GLU A 146 5.31 -13.66 7.41
C GLU A 146 5.12 -13.11 8.83
N PHE A 147 4.35 -13.82 9.65
CA PHE A 147 4.15 -13.45 11.06
C PHE A 147 5.27 -13.96 11.96
N THR A 148 5.80 -15.16 11.71
CA THR A 148 6.93 -15.76 12.44
C THR A 148 7.32 -17.09 11.80
N ASN A 149 8.59 -17.49 11.88
CA ASN A 149 9.06 -18.84 11.58
C ASN A 149 8.55 -19.38 10.23
N ASN A 150 8.68 -18.60 9.16
CA ASN A 150 8.20 -18.92 7.81
C ASN A 150 6.68 -19.20 7.72
N ASN A 151 5.87 -18.72 8.68
CA ASN A 151 4.42 -18.78 8.61
C ASN A 151 3.88 -17.65 7.72
N TRP A 152 3.78 -17.94 6.43
CA TRP A 152 3.32 -17.02 5.39
C TRP A 152 1.79 -17.03 5.27
N GLN A 153 1.19 -15.86 5.35
CA GLN A 153 -0.26 -15.66 5.23
C GLN A 153 -0.59 -14.69 4.10
N PRO A 154 -1.71 -14.88 3.39
CA PRO A 154 -2.13 -13.94 2.34
C PRO A 154 -2.53 -12.60 2.97
N LEU A 155 -1.95 -11.52 2.47
CA LEU A 155 -2.32 -10.15 2.80
C LEU A 155 -3.33 -9.57 1.81
N THR A 156 -3.24 -9.98 0.54
CA THR A 156 -4.18 -9.61 -0.52
C THR A 156 -5.08 -10.79 -0.89
N ASP A 157 -6.32 -10.50 -1.27
CA ASP A 157 -7.27 -11.52 -1.73
C ASP A 157 -7.10 -11.81 -3.24
N PRO A 158 -6.74 -13.04 -3.66
CA PRO A 158 -6.61 -13.43 -5.07
C PRO A 158 -7.93 -13.41 -5.86
N GLU A 159 -9.09 -13.39 -5.20
CA GLU A 159 -10.39 -13.24 -5.87
C GLU A 159 -10.70 -11.78 -6.22
N VAL A 160 -10.03 -10.82 -5.58
CA VAL A 160 -10.20 -9.39 -5.85
C VAL A 160 -9.13 -8.87 -6.80
N LEU A 161 -7.85 -9.12 -6.48
CA LEU A 161 -6.72 -8.59 -7.23
C LEU A 161 -5.56 -9.59 -7.32
N LEU A 162 -4.77 -9.46 -8.37
CA LEU A 162 -3.58 -10.26 -8.60
C LEU A 162 -2.36 -9.35 -8.65
N VAL A 163 -1.39 -9.58 -7.78
CA VAL A 163 -0.15 -8.83 -7.73
C VAL A 163 0.73 -9.25 -8.91
N THR A 164 1.06 -8.27 -9.76
CA THR A 164 1.86 -8.45 -10.96
C THR A 164 3.32 -8.07 -10.74
N GLN A 165 3.57 -7.15 -9.81
CA GLN A 165 4.92 -6.71 -9.47
C GLN A 165 5.00 -6.40 -7.98
N PHE A 166 6.03 -6.93 -7.33
CA PHE A 166 6.48 -6.47 -6.02
C PHE A 166 7.99 -6.41 -6.04
N SER A 167 8.52 -5.23 -5.75
CA SER A 167 9.96 -4.97 -5.70
C SER A 167 10.25 -4.11 -4.49
N VAL A 168 11.17 -4.57 -3.66
CA VAL A 168 11.72 -3.82 -2.53
C VAL A 168 13.19 -3.59 -2.82
N VAL A 169 13.65 -2.36 -2.65
CA VAL A 169 15.06 -1.99 -2.77
C VAL A 169 15.49 -1.33 -1.48
N LEU A 170 16.54 -1.88 -0.85
CA LEU A 170 17.19 -1.27 0.29
C LEU A 170 18.31 -0.35 -0.22
N LYS A 171 18.21 0.95 0.07
CA LYS A 171 19.21 1.96 -0.29
C LYS A 171 19.91 2.46 0.97
N PRO A 172 21.14 2.00 1.26
CA PRO A 172 21.92 2.54 2.36
C PRO A 172 22.51 3.90 1.97
N GLN A 173 22.40 4.87 2.87
CA GLN A 173 23.08 6.15 2.81
C GLN A 173 24.03 6.23 4.01
N VAL A 174 25.33 6.31 3.73
CA VAL A 174 26.37 6.40 4.76
C VAL A 174 26.70 7.87 5.00
N LEU A 175 26.56 8.31 6.25
CA LEU A 175 26.94 9.64 6.72
C LEU A 175 28.16 9.51 7.65
N PRO A 176 29.35 9.96 7.24
CA PRO A 176 30.51 10.00 8.13
C PRO A 176 30.28 11.05 9.22
N LEU A 177 30.72 10.75 10.45
CA LEU A 177 30.56 11.59 11.63
C LEU A 177 31.92 12.01 12.23
N PRO A 178 32.82 12.68 11.46
CA PRO A 178 34.14 13.04 11.95
C PRO A 178 34.09 14.08 13.09
N GLU A 179 33.07 14.93 13.11
CA GLU A 179 32.91 15.99 14.11
C GLU A 179 32.53 15.48 15.51
N LEU A 180 32.10 14.21 15.62
CA LEU A 180 31.83 13.59 16.92
C LEU A 180 33.10 13.10 17.64
N CYS A 181 34.26 13.16 16.98
CA CYS A 181 35.52 12.73 17.55
C CYS A 181 36.37 13.91 18.00
N GLU A 182 36.86 13.86 19.25
CA GLU A 182 37.77 14.87 19.80
C GLU A 182 39.12 14.92 19.08
N ARG A 183 39.55 13.78 18.50
CA ARG A 183 40.80 13.63 17.75
C ARG A 183 40.53 13.18 16.32
N PRO A 184 41.26 13.72 15.32
CA PRO A 184 41.13 13.28 13.95
C PRO A 184 41.59 11.82 13.77
N CYS A 185 40.90 11.10 12.90
CA CYS A 185 41.23 9.72 12.54
C CYS A 185 42.49 9.69 11.68
N ALA A 186 43.65 9.43 12.28
CA ALA A 186 44.95 9.34 11.62
C ALA A 186 45.12 8.05 10.78
N GLY A 187 44.14 7.72 9.94
CA GLY A 187 44.14 6.50 9.10
C GLY A 187 43.77 5.21 9.83
N LEU A 188 43.20 5.31 11.03
CA LEU A 188 42.69 4.17 11.79
C LEU A 188 41.54 3.46 11.03
N ALA A 189 41.56 2.13 11.01
CA ALA A 189 40.45 1.35 10.48
C ALA A 189 39.16 1.62 11.29
N ASN A 190 38.02 1.76 10.60
CA ASN A 190 36.72 2.06 11.20
C ASN A 190 36.64 3.43 11.93
N CYS A 191 37.45 4.40 11.50
CA CYS A 191 37.42 5.79 11.97
C CYS A 191 37.39 6.71 10.72
N PRO A 192 36.51 7.74 10.65
CA PRO A 192 35.55 8.19 11.66
C PRO A 192 34.34 7.27 11.78
N PRO A 193 33.58 7.35 12.88
CA PRO A 193 32.30 6.66 12.99
C PRO A 193 31.36 7.09 11.86
N GLN A 194 30.51 6.17 11.42
CA GLN A 194 29.61 6.36 10.29
C GLN A 194 28.19 5.96 10.70
N LEU A 195 27.22 6.81 10.42
CA LEU A 195 25.79 6.49 10.52
C LEU A 195 25.30 5.96 9.19
N THR A 196 24.74 4.75 9.19
CA THR A 196 24.09 4.19 8.00
C THR A 196 22.57 4.34 8.12
N ILE A 197 22.02 5.19 7.26
CA ILE A 197 20.58 5.43 7.11
C ILE A 197 20.06 4.52 6.01
N ASN A 198 19.09 3.66 6.32
CA ASN A 198 18.51 2.75 5.33
C ASN A 198 17.17 3.27 4.83
N TYR A 199 17.00 3.38 3.52
CA TYR A 199 15.72 3.66 2.88
C TYR A 199 15.18 2.42 2.17
N PHE A 200 13.88 2.20 2.28
CA PHE A 200 13.15 1.25 1.45
C PHE A 200 12.49 2.00 0.31
N GLU A 201 12.73 1.54 -0.92
CA GLU A 201 11.86 1.86 -2.06
C GLU A 201 11.06 0.63 -2.42
N ILE A 202 9.73 0.77 -2.43
CA ILE A 202 8.80 -0.34 -2.64
C ILE A 202 7.93 0.00 -3.83
N THR A 203 7.90 -0.89 -4.81
CA THR A 203 7.01 -0.82 -5.96
C THR A 203 6.05 -2.00 -5.91
N LEU A 204 4.76 -1.71 -5.87
CA LEU A 204 3.69 -2.69 -5.83
C LEU A 204 2.72 -2.40 -6.98
N SER A 205 2.56 -3.36 -7.88
CA SER A 205 1.60 -3.30 -8.99
C SER A 205 0.66 -4.49 -8.92
N ALA A 206 -0.62 -4.24 -9.15
CA ALA A 206 -1.64 -5.27 -9.21
C ALA A 206 -2.68 -4.98 -10.29
N GLN A 207 -3.35 -6.05 -10.72
CA GLN A 207 -4.47 -5.99 -11.64
C GLN A 207 -5.74 -6.52 -10.98
N ALA A 208 -6.91 -6.03 -11.38
CA ALA A 208 -8.17 -6.61 -10.93
C ALA A 208 -8.31 -8.05 -11.46
N LYS A 209 -8.89 -8.94 -10.64
CA LYS A 209 -9.16 -10.32 -11.04
C LYS A 209 -10.17 -10.42 -12.18
N HIS A 210 -11.21 -9.59 -12.11
CA HIS A 210 -12.35 -9.62 -13.02
C HIS A 210 -12.19 -8.70 -14.26
N ASP A 211 -11.12 -7.90 -14.32
CA ASP A 211 -10.80 -7.09 -15.49
C ASP A 211 -9.27 -6.88 -15.59
N PRO A 212 -8.56 -7.57 -16.50
CA PRO A 212 -7.12 -7.44 -16.63
C PRO A 212 -6.68 -6.09 -17.20
N GLN A 213 -7.60 -5.27 -17.74
CA GLN A 213 -7.29 -3.91 -18.19
C GLN A 213 -7.17 -2.93 -17.01
N VAL A 214 -7.74 -3.29 -15.86
CA VAL A 214 -7.65 -2.50 -14.62
C VAL A 214 -6.36 -2.86 -13.92
N VAL A 215 -5.33 -2.04 -14.12
CA VAL A 215 -4.02 -2.17 -13.48
C VAL A 215 -3.71 -0.90 -12.69
N ARG A 216 -3.24 -1.08 -11.45
CA ARG A 216 -2.78 0.01 -10.59
C ARG A 216 -1.37 -0.29 -10.10
N SER A 217 -0.58 0.76 -9.96
CA SER A 217 0.77 0.70 -9.45
C SER A 217 0.96 1.79 -8.41
N LEU A 218 1.70 1.45 -7.35
CA LEU A 218 2.05 2.34 -6.27
C LEU A 218 3.54 2.20 -6.00
N LYS A 219 4.22 3.34 -5.93
CA LYS A 219 5.59 3.42 -5.44
C LYS A 219 5.60 4.20 -4.14
N VAL A 220 6.15 3.60 -3.09
CA VAL A 220 6.35 4.24 -1.80
C VAL A 220 7.82 4.19 -1.41
N ASN A 221 8.26 5.19 -0.66
CA ASN A 221 9.58 5.21 -0.06
C ASN A 221 9.49 5.59 1.41
N ASP A 222 10.38 5.05 2.22
CA ASP A 222 10.49 5.44 3.62
C ASP A 222 11.83 5.07 4.22
N ARG A 223 12.18 5.72 5.34
CA ARG A 223 13.38 5.47 6.12
C ARG A 223 13.11 4.45 7.21
N MET A 224 14.05 3.51 7.39
CA MET A 224 14.11 2.63 8.55
C MET A 224 14.48 3.45 9.79
N ARG A 225 13.75 3.26 10.91
CA ARG A 225 13.93 4.09 12.10
C ARG A 225 15.12 3.69 12.98
N ASN A 226 15.54 2.44 12.92
CA ASN A 226 16.64 1.91 13.73
C ASN A 226 17.91 1.87 12.90
N GLU A 227 18.64 2.99 12.94
CA GLU A 227 19.87 3.18 12.19
C GLU A 227 21.06 2.53 12.88
N LEU A 228 22.07 2.20 12.09
CA LEU A 228 23.28 1.59 12.59
C LEU A 228 24.40 2.62 12.59
N VAL A 229 24.96 2.89 13.77
CA VAL A 229 26.23 3.60 13.92
C VAL A 229 27.33 2.55 14.00
N THR A 230 28.34 2.68 13.14
CA THR A 230 29.52 1.80 13.14
C THR A 230 30.78 2.64 13.25
N GLY A 231 31.86 2.02 13.71
CA GLY A 231 33.15 2.67 13.86
C GLY A 231 33.37 3.31 15.22
N VAL A 232 34.58 3.81 15.41
CA VAL A 232 35.10 4.33 16.67
C VAL A 232 35.87 5.61 16.41
N CYS A 233 35.95 6.46 17.44
CA CYS A 233 36.89 7.57 17.45
C CYS A 233 38.30 7.07 17.78
N ALA A 234 39.32 7.85 17.42
CA ALA A 234 40.68 7.59 17.86
C ALA A 234 40.75 7.64 19.41
N PRO A 235 41.53 6.73 20.05
CA PRO A 235 41.74 6.76 21.49
C PRO A 235 42.49 8.02 21.97
#